data_AF-A0A4X2KAQ3-F1
#
_entry.id   AF-A0A4X2KAQ3-F1
#
_cell.length_a   1.000
_cell.length_b   1.000
_cell.length_c   1.000
_cell.angle_alpha   90.00
_cell.angle_beta   90.00
_cell.angle_gamma   90.00
#
_symmetry.space_group_name_H-M   'P 1'
#
loop_
_entity.id
_entity.type
_entity.pdbx_description
1 polymer ?
#
loop_
_entity_poly.entity_id
_entity_poly.type
_entity_poly.pdbx_seq_one_letter_code
_entity_poly.pdbx_strand_id
1 'polypeptide(L)'
;LELNLLAPPRPPRAFPSPDCKAVILEAFTASSRGLLRHPGLDDHSRVILSQVDGIPCSDYINASYIDGYKEKNKFIAAQGPKQETVNDFWRMVWEQKSATIVMLTNLKERKEEKCHQYWPDQGCWMYGNIRVSVEDCIVLVDYTIRKFCIQSQLHDGCKAPRLVTQLHFTSWPDFGVPFTPIGMLKFLKKVKTLNPSHTGPITVHCSAGVGRMGTFIVIDAIIDMMHAEQKVDVFEFVSRIRNQRPQMVQTDMQYTFIYQALLEYYLYGDTELDVASLEKHLQSLHSPTAPLDKIGLEEEFRKLTNVRIMKENMRMGNLPANMKKARVIQIIPCKAAPDVAPYHRVSLGVPQRVGPEPASQRLAGSWRQISAGSWTLQDQLCAHLGGMAHVEGRRP
;
A
#
# COMPACT_ATOMS: atom_id res chain seq x y z
N LEU A 1 -28.14 -45.29 -33.26
CA LEU A 1 -29.19 -44.25 -33.32
C LEU A 1 -28.78 -43.15 -32.36
N GLU A 2 -27.97 -42.22 -32.87
CA GLU A 2 -27.47 -41.06 -32.15
C GLU A 2 -28.62 -40.09 -31.83
N LEU A 3 -28.68 -39.63 -30.57
CA LEU A 3 -29.58 -38.58 -30.12
C LEU A 3 -28.84 -37.24 -30.21
N ASN A 4 -29.19 -36.48 -31.24
CA ASN A 4 -28.87 -35.07 -31.42
C ASN A 4 -29.43 -34.24 -30.25
N LEU A 5 -28.55 -33.66 -29.42
CA LEU A 5 -28.88 -32.56 -28.54
C LEU A 5 -28.28 -31.27 -29.11
N LEU A 6 -29.12 -30.48 -29.78
CA LEU A 6 -28.83 -29.13 -30.23
C LEU A 6 -28.53 -28.23 -29.03
N ALA A 7 -27.29 -27.74 -28.94
CA ALA A 7 -26.92 -26.68 -28.00
C ALA A 7 -27.53 -25.34 -28.46
N PRO A 8 -27.99 -24.47 -27.53
CA PRO A 8 -28.56 -23.17 -27.88
C PRO A 8 -27.48 -22.24 -28.47
N PRO A 9 -27.86 -21.25 -29.30
CA PRO A 9 -26.91 -20.34 -29.94
C PRO A 9 -26.20 -19.49 -28.88
N ARG A 10 -24.86 -19.50 -28.91
CA ARG A 10 -24.02 -18.62 -28.09
C ARG A 10 -24.23 -17.17 -28.54
N PRO A 11 -24.28 -16.18 -27.62
CA PRO A 11 -24.31 -14.78 -28.00
C PRO A 11 -23.04 -14.41 -28.77
N PRO A 12 -23.09 -13.41 -29.67
CA PRO A 12 -21.95 -13.03 -30.49
C PRO A 12 -20.80 -12.57 -29.59
N ARG A 13 -19.65 -13.23 -29.72
CA ARG A 13 -18.39 -12.76 -29.15
C ARG A 13 -18.03 -11.46 -29.86
N ALA A 14 -18.12 -10.33 -29.16
CA ALA A 14 -17.54 -9.08 -29.62
C ALA A 14 -16.02 -9.28 -29.65
N PHE A 15 -15.46 -9.57 -30.82
CA PHE A 15 -14.01 -9.57 -30.99
C PHE A 15 -13.56 -8.11 -31.08
N PRO A 16 -12.52 -7.68 -30.34
CA PRO A 16 -11.94 -6.36 -30.55
C PRO A 16 -11.44 -6.24 -32.00
N SER A 17 -11.55 -5.03 -32.56
CA SER A 17 -11.05 -4.76 -33.91
C SER A 17 -9.56 -5.15 -34.02
N PRO A 18 -9.06 -5.49 -35.22
CA PRO A 18 -7.66 -5.85 -35.43
C PRO A 18 -6.68 -4.82 -34.84
N ASP A 19 -7.05 -3.53 -34.89
CA ASP A 19 -6.27 -2.42 -34.35
C ASP A 19 -6.20 -2.46 -32.81
N CYS A 20 -7.30 -2.77 -32.12
CA CYS A 20 -7.28 -2.89 -30.66
C CYS A 20 -6.48 -4.12 -30.18
N LYS A 21 -6.42 -5.20 -30.96
CA LYS A 21 -5.59 -6.38 -30.63
C LYS A 21 -4.10 -6.04 -30.60
N ALA A 22 -3.64 -5.16 -31.48
CA ALA A 22 -2.26 -4.69 -31.51
C ALA A 22 -1.92 -3.87 -30.25
N VAL A 23 -2.82 -2.96 -29.83
CA VAL A 23 -2.68 -2.15 -28.61
C VAL A 23 -2.61 -3.02 -27.34
N ILE A 24 -3.45 -4.07 -27.26
CA ILE A 24 -3.43 -5.03 -26.15
C ILE A 24 -2.10 -5.80 -26.10
N LEU A 25 -1.53 -6.16 -27.25
CA LEU A 25 -0.23 -6.84 -27.32
C LEU A 25 0.94 -5.93 -26.92
N GLU A 26 0.87 -4.64 -27.25
CA GLU A 26 1.88 -3.64 -26.88
C GLU A 26 1.88 -3.29 -25.39
N ALA A 27 0.73 -3.45 -24.70
CA ALA A 27 0.63 -3.24 -23.25
C ALA A 27 1.50 -4.21 -22.42
N PHE A 28 1.97 -5.31 -23.01
CA PHE A 28 2.89 -6.25 -22.36
C PHE A 28 4.36 -5.86 -22.57
N THR A 29 5.07 -5.65 -21.45
CA THR A 29 6.53 -5.45 -21.45
C THR A 29 7.26 -6.64 -22.08
N ALA A 30 8.45 -6.42 -22.62
CA ALA A 30 9.26 -7.46 -23.28
C ALA A 30 9.49 -8.71 -22.39
N SER A 31 9.53 -8.55 -21.06
CA SER A 31 9.65 -9.65 -20.09
C SER A 31 8.36 -10.49 -19.96
N SER A 32 7.19 -9.87 -20.16
CA SER A 32 5.88 -10.52 -20.08
C SER A 32 5.51 -11.29 -21.36
N ARG A 33 6.11 -10.93 -22.50
CA ARG A 33 5.83 -11.54 -23.82
C ARG A 33 6.21 -13.02 -23.89
N GLY A 34 7.25 -13.44 -23.15
CA GLY A 34 7.72 -14.84 -23.14
C GLY A 34 6.91 -15.80 -22.27
N LEU A 35 5.99 -15.30 -21.43
CA LEU A 35 5.26 -16.10 -20.43
C LEU A 35 3.78 -16.36 -20.79
N LEU A 36 3.28 -15.77 -21.89
CA LEU A 36 1.91 -15.97 -22.34
C LEU A 36 1.85 -17.11 -23.36
N ARG A 37 1.58 -18.34 -22.90
CA ARG A 37 1.28 -19.47 -23.80
C ARG A 37 -0.05 -19.37 -24.54
N HIS A 38 -0.89 -18.36 -24.25
CA HIS A 38 -2.10 -18.07 -25.03
C HIS A 38 -2.35 -16.54 -25.08
N PRO A 39 -2.33 -15.90 -26.25
CA PRO A 39 -2.62 -14.47 -26.43
C PRO A 39 -4.13 -14.20 -26.41
N GLY A 40 -4.80 -14.73 -25.38
CA GLY A 40 -6.19 -14.45 -25.06
C GLY A 40 -6.25 -14.06 -23.59
N LEU A 41 -5.93 -12.80 -23.29
CA LEU A 41 -6.49 -12.18 -22.09
C LEU A 41 -8.00 -12.33 -22.22
N ASP A 42 -8.59 -13.10 -21.31
CA ASP A 42 -10.01 -13.37 -21.32
C ASP A 42 -10.74 -12.04 -21.06
N ASP A 43 -11.38 -11.48 -22.10
CA ASP A 43 -11.97 -10.13 -22.13
C ASP A 43 -13.13 -9.97 -21.14
N HIS A 44 -13.56 -11.05 -20.49
CA HIS A 44 -14.71 -11.09 -19.59
C HIS A 44 -14.58 -10.21 -18.34
N SER A 45 -13.36 -9.92 -17.88
CA SER A 45 -13.10 -9.21 -16.62
C SER A 45 -12.56 -7.79 -16.82
N ARG A 46 -12.27 -7.34 -18.06
CA ARG A 46 -11.66 -6.03 -18.27
C ARG A 46 -12.61 -4.90 -17.87
N VAL A 47 -12.03 -3.78 -17.47
CA VAL A 47 -12.77 -2.53 -17.31
C VAL A 47 -12.95 -1.90 -18.69
N ILE A 48 -14.19 -1.58 -19.05
CA ILE A 48 -14.56 -0.97 -20.33
C ILE A 48 -14.92 0.49 -20.05
N LEU A 49 -14.23 1.42 -20.71
CA LEU A 49 -14.54 2.84 -20.66
C LEU A 49 -15.61 3.20 -21.69
N SER A 50 -16.33 4.28 -21.44
CA SER A 50 -17.31 4.81 -22.39
C SER A 50 -16.61 5.22 -23.69
N GLN A 51 -17.11 4.75 -24.83
CA GLN A 51 -16.49 5.04 -26.12
C GLN A 51 -16.55 6.54 -26.43
N VAL A 52 -15.43 7.10 -26.91
CA VAL A 52 -15.34 8.49 -27.35
C VAL A 52 -15.50 8.54 -28.87
N ASP A 53 -16.46 9.34 -29.33
CA ASP A 53 -16.75 9.49 -30.75
C ASP A 53 -15.52 9.92 -31.55
N GLY A 54 -15.28 9.24 -32.68
CA GLY A 54 -14.14 9.52 -33.55
C GLY A 54 -12.78 9.01 -33.06
N ILE A 55 -12.69 8.40 -31.86
CA ILE A 55 -11.44 7.83 -31.33
C ILE A 55 -11.59 6.30 -31.21
N PRO A 56 -11.02 5.52 -32.16
CA PRO A 56 -10.99 4.06 -32.08
C PRO A 56 -10.29 3.56 -30.80
N CYS A 57 -10.78 2.45 -30.25
CA CYS A 57 -10.23 1.79 -29.04
C CYS A 57 -10.19 2.68 -27.77
N SER A 58 -10.95 3.79 -27.75
CA SER A 58 -11.08 4.67 -26.57
C SER A 58 -11.82 4.03 -25.40
N ASP A 59 -12.34 2.80 -25.56
CA ASP A 59 -12.96 2.00 -24.51
C ASP A 59 -11.93 1.19 -23.69
N TYR A 60 -10.68 1.11 -24.15
CA TYR A 60 -9.66 0.28 -23.52
C TYR A 60 -8.89 1.00 -22.41
N ILE A 61 -8.69 0.29 -21.30
CA ILE A 61 -7.70 0.59 -20.27
C ILE A 61 -7.12 -0.72 -19.73
N ASN A 62 -5.83 -0.74 -19.37
CA ASN A 62 -5.22 -1.93 -18.78
C ASN A 62 -5.63 -2.09 -17.31
N ALA A 63 -6.86 -2.52 -17.09
CA ALA A 63 -7.44 -2.80 -15.80
C ALA A 63 -8.46 -3.94 -15.86
N SER A 64 -8.59 -4.69 -14.77
CA SER A 64 -9.53 -5.80 -14.64
C SER A 64 -10.31 -5.70 -13.34
N TYR A 65 -11.58 -6.07 -13.33
CA TYR A 65 -12.33 -6.29 -12.09
C TYR A 65 -11.81 -7.52 -11.37
N ILE A 66 -11.68 -7.42 -10.05
CA ILE A 66 -11.28 -8.52 -9.18
C ILE A 66 -12.31 -8.67 -8.06
N ASP A 67 -12.69 -9.91 -7.79
CA ASP A 67 -13.62 -10.24 -6.73
C ASP A 67 -12.93 -10.12 -5.36
N GLY A 68 -13.65 -9.61 -4.38
CA GLY A 68 -13.32 -9.78 -2.98
C GLY A 68 -13.67 -11.19 -2.50
N TYR A 69 -13.71 -11.38 -1.19
CA TYR A 69 -14.07 -12.68 -0.63
C TYR A 69 -15.54 -13.06 -0.89
N LYS A 70 -16.49 -12.17 -0.56
CA LYS A 70 -17.95 -12.35 -0.78
C LYS A 70 -18.58 -11.30 -1.70
N GLU A 71 -17.77 -10.41 -2.26
CA GLU A 71 -18.22 -9.27 -3.06
C GLU A 71 -17.63 -9.35 -4.46
N LYS A 72 -18.49 -9.48 -5.48
CA LYS A 72 -18.04 -9.47 -6.87
C LYS A 72 -17.58 -8.09 -7.28
N ASN A 73 -16.52 -8.04 -8.09
CA ASN A 73 -15.97 -6.77 -8.60
C ASN A 73 -15.69 -5.74 -7.49
N LYS A 74 -15.29 -6.18 -6.29
CA LYS A 74 -14.93 -5.30 -5.16
C LYS A 74 -13.79 -4.35 -5.52
N PHE A 75 -12.86 -4.83 -6.36
CA PHE A 75 -11.67 -4.11 -6.76
C PHE A 75 -11.60 -3.91 -8.27
N ILE A 76 -10.93 -2.84 -8.67
CA ILE A 76 -10.32 -2.71 -10.00
C ILE A 76 -8.81 -2.85 -9.83
N ALA A 77 -8.23 -3.86 -10.47
CA ALA A 77 -6.80 -4.08 -10.58
C ALA A 77 -6.27 -3.38 -11.83
N ALA A 78 -5.62 -2.23 -11.66
CA ALA A 78 -5.10 -1.42 -12.76
C ALA A 78 -3.56 -1.42 -12.85
N GLN A 79 -3.04 -1.22 -14.05
CA GLN A 79 -1.66 -0.81 -14.26
C GLN A 79 -1.43 0.60 -13.68
N GLY A 80 -0.22 0.88 -13.20
CA GLY A 80 0.23 2.24 -12.91
C GLY A 80 0.10 3.11 -14.16
N PRO A 81 -0.55 4.29 -14.08
CA PRO A 81 -0.72 5.16 -15.23
C PRO A 81 0.63 5.53 -15.85
N LYS A 82 0.69 5.47 -17.17
CA LYS A 82 1.71 6.12 -17.99
C LYS A 82 1.26 7.55 -18.32
N GLN A 83 2.20 8.38 -18.78
CA GLN A 83 1.91 9.76 -19.18
C GLN A 83 0.76 9.84 -20.20
N GLU A 84 0.73 8.95 -21.18
CA GLU A 84 -0.28 8.89 -22.23
C GLU A 84 -1.63 8.32 -21.77
N THR A 85 -1.67 7.59 -20.65
CA THR A 85 -2.90 6.93 -20.13
C THR A 85 -3.48 7.60 -18.88
N VAL A 86 -2.88 8.69 -18.41
CA VAL A 86 -3.31 9.37 -17.18
C VAL A 86 -4.75 9.90 -17.27
N ASN A 87 -5.15 10.35 -18.46
CA ASN A 87 -6.50 10.83 -18.74
C ASN A 87 -7.52 9.68 -18.66
N ASP A 88 -7.18 8.52 -19.23
CA ASP A 88 -8.03 7.32 -19.19
C ASP A 88 -8.15 6.77 -17.77
N PHE A 89 -7.09 6.84 -16.98
CA PHE A 89 -7.13 6.44 -15.57
C PHE A 89 -8.12 7.29 -14.76
N TRP A 90 -8.10 8.61 -14.89
CA TRP A 90 -9.08 9.46 -14.20
C TRP A 90 -10.49 9.32 -14.75
N ARG A 91 -10.64 9.09 -16.05
CA ARG A 91 -11.91 8.75 -16.67
C ARG A 91 -12.47 7.44 -16.09
N MET A 92 -11.65 6.41 -15.92
CA MET A 92 -12.02 5.16 -15.25
C MET A 92 -12.50 5.41 -13.82
N VAL A 93 -11.71 6.12 -13.00
CA VAL A 93 -12.08 6.45 -11.61
C VAL A 93 -13.43 7.18 -11.57
N TRP A 94 -13.65 8.11 -12.51
CA TRP A 94 -14.90 8.85 -12.62
C TRP A 94 -16.08 7.94 -13.01
N GLU A 95 -15.98 7.20 -14.11
CA GLU A 95 -17.04 6.36 -14.65
C GLU A 95 -17.42 5.23 -13.68
N GLN A 96 -16.42 4.60 -13.07
CA GLN A 96 -16.63 3.50 -12.13
C GLN A 96 -17.03 3.97 -10.74
N LYS A 97 -17.12 5.29 -10.51
CA LYS A 97 -17.49 5.87 -9.21
C LYS A 97 -16.59 5.40 -8.06
N SER A 98 -15.31 5.16 -8.35
CA SER A 98 -14.32 4.82 -7.35
C SER A 98 -14.07 6.00 -6.42
N ALA A 99 -14.30 5.81 -5.12
CA ALA A 99 -14.01 6.80 -4.10
C ALA A 99 -12.62 6.61 -3.46
N THR A 100 -12.02 5.44 -3.65
CA THR A 100 -10.74 5.08 -3.05
C THR A 100 -9.77 4.56 -4.10
N ILE A 101 -8.56 5.11 -4.09
CA ILE A 101 -7.42 4.66 -4.91
C ILE A 101 -6.33 4.13 -3.96
N VAL A 102 -5.84 2.93 -4.22
CA VAL A 102 -4.76 2.29 -3.47
C VAL A 102 -3.54 2.18 -4.39
N MET A 103 -2.49 2.92 -4.06
CA MET A 103 -1.22 2.94 -4.80
C MET A 103 -0.15 2.18 -4.02
N LEU A 104 0.39 1.11 -4.59
CA LEU A 104 1.34 0.20 -3.93
C LEU A 104 2.75 0.25 -4.59
N THR A 105 3.11 1.40 -5.16
CA THR A 105 4.42 1.59 -5.80
C THR A 105 4.85 3.03 -5.63
N ASN A 106 6.15 3.25 -5.41
CA ASN A 106 6.72 4.58 -5.55
C ASN A 106 6.74 4.98 -7.04
N LEU A 107 6.81 6.29 -7.32
CA LEU A 107 6.87 6.80 -8.70
C LEU A 107 8.12 6.31 -9.44
N LYS A 108 9.25 6.28 -8.73
CA LYS A 108 10.54 5.82 -9.24
C LYS A 108 11.17 4.86 -8.26
N GLU A 109 11.74 3.79 -8.78
CA GLU A 109 12.47 2.75 -8.05
C GLU A 109 13.77 2.48 -8.81
N ARG A 110 14.92 2.61 -8.14
CA ARG A 110 16.25 2.55 -8.78
C ARG A 110 16.42 3.41 -10.05
N LYS A 111 15.84 4.62 -10.05
CA LYS A 111 15.79 5.57 -11.19
C LYS A 111 14.89 5.15 -12.35
N GLU A 112 14.28 3.97 -12.31
CA GLU A 112 13.27 3.57 -13.29
C GLU A 112 11.91 4.13 -12.88
N GLU A 113 11.20 4.75 -13.82
CA GLU A 113 9.82 5.15 -13.60
C GLU A 113 8.93 3.90 -13.52
N LYS A 114 8.21 3.77 -12.42
CA LYS A 114 7.26 2.66 -12.17
C LYS A 114 5.82 3.08 -12.36
N CYS A 115 5.54 4.36 -12.12
CA CYS A 115 4.22 4.96 -12.27
C CYS A 115 4.42 6.45 -12.57
N HIS A 116 3.71 6.98 -13.57
CA HIS A 116 3.66 8.41 -13.78
C HIS A 116 2.86 9.08 -12.67
N GLN A 117 3.24 10.29 -12.29
CA GLN A 117 2.48 11.06 -11.30
C GLN A 117 1.16 11.52 -11.92
N TYR A 118 0.05 10.99 -11.42
CA TYR A 118 -1.29 11.28 -11.94
C TYR A 118 -2.08 12.24 -11.04
N TRP A 119 -1.43 12.95 -10.13
CA TRP A 119 -2.08 13.93 -9.27
C TRP A 119 -1.29 15.25 -9.25
N PRO A 120 -1.96 16.40 -9.07
CA PRO A 120 -1.29 17.66 -8.80
C PRO A 120 -0.73 17.69 -7.37
N ASP A 121 0.43 18.30 -7.17
CA ASP A 121 0.97 18.49 -5.81
C ASP A 121 0.21 19.57 -5.03
N GLN A 122 -0.30 20.58 -5.73
CA GLN A 122 -1.05 21.70 -5.17
C GLN A 122 -2.11 22.20 -6.18
N GLY A 123 -3.18 22.82 -5.66
CA GLY A 123 -4.23 23.40 -6.49
C GLY A 123 -5.03 22.34 -7.26
N CYS A 124 -5.30 22.60 -8.54
CA CYS A 124 -6.05 21.69 -9.40
C CYS A 124 -5.39 21.49 -10.76
N TRP A 125 -5.64 20.33 -11.37
CA TRP A 125 -5.20 20.00 -12.72
C TRP A 125 -6.33 19.35 -13.54
N MET A 126 -6.27 19.49 -14.86
CA MET A 126 -7.20 18.88 -15.80
C MET A 126 -6.56 17.65 -16.46
N TYR A 127 -7.16 16.48 -16.26
CA TYR A 127 -6.78 15.23 -16.92
C TYR A 127 -7.89 14.83 -17.91
N GLY A 128 -7.68 15.16 -19.19
CA GLY A 128 -8.75 15.15 -20.18
C GLY A 128 -9.89 16.05 -19.72
N ASN A 129 -11.06 15.47 -19.46
CA ASN A 129 -12.25 16.20 -19.03
C ASN A 129 -12.53 16.10 -17.51
N ILE A 130 -11.60 15.55 -16.73
CA ILE A 130 -11.74 15.41 -15.28
C ILE A 130 -10.84 16.45 -14.60
N ARG A 131 -11.46 17.39 -13.90
CA ARG A 131 -10.77 18.30 -12.98
C ARG A 131 -10.47 17.56 -11.70
N VAL A 132 -9.22 17.61 -11.23
CA VAL A 132 -8.76 17.01 -9.97
C VAL A 132 -8.13 18.11 -9.12
N SER A 133 -8.70 18.37 -7.95
CA SER A 133 -8.25 19.38 -7.00
C SER A 133 -7.73 18.71 -5.73
N VAL A 134 -6.57 19.13 -5.21
CA VAL A 134 -6.05 18.65 -3.92
C VAL A 134 -6.77 19.35 -2.78
N GLU A 135 -7.31 18.57 -1.84
CA GLU A 135 -7.98 19.08 -0.65
C GLU A 135 -7.10 18.92 0.59
N ASP A 136 -6.44 17.77 0.73
CA ASP A 136 -5.66 17.42 1.92
C ASP A 136 -4.55 16.42 1.59
N CYS A 137 -3.47 16.45 2.36
CA CYS A 137 -2.34 15.52 2.24
C CYS A 137 -1.71 15.25 3.60
N ILE A 138 -1.73 13.99 4.02
CA ILE A 138 -1.15 13.52 5.27
C ILE A 138 -0.06 12.51 4.95
N VAL A 139 1.18 12.83 5.31
CA VAL A 139 2.35 11.95 5.12
C VAL A 139 2.62 11.22 6.43
N LEU A 140 2.60 9.89 6.40
CA LEU A 140 3.00 9.02 7.51
C LEU A 140 4.24 8.23 7.10
N VAL A 141 4.79 7.44 8.02
CA VAL A 141 6.01 6.66 7.80
C VAL A 141 5.81 5.64 6.67
N ASP A 142 4.74 4.84 6.73
CA ASP A 142 4.53 3.74 5.79
C ASP A 142 3.69 4.08 4.57
N TYR A 143 2.92 5.16 4.65
CA TYR A 143 2.01 5.56 3.59
C TYR A 143 1.65 7.04 3.63
N THR A 144 1.20 7.56 2.49
CA THR A 144 0.65 8.92 2.36
C THR A 144 -0.83 8.84 2.01
N ILE A 145 -1.66 9.67 2.62
CA ILE A 145 -3.08 9.82 2.29
C ILE A 145 -3.25 11.17 1.60
N ARG A 146 -3.87 11.16 0.42
CA ARG A 146 -4.25 12.37 -0.32
C ARG A 146 -5.75 12.38 -0.55
N LYS A 147 -6.39 13.52 -0.34
CA LYS A 147 -7.80 13.73 -0.67
C LYS A 147 -7.92 14.64 -1.87
N PHE A 148 -8.75 14.24 -2.81
CA PHE A 148 -8.99 14.96 -4.04
C PHE A 148 -10.48 15.25 -4.22
N CYS A 149 -10.80 16.46 -4.66
CA CYS A 149 -12.11 16.79 -5.18
C CYS A 149 -12.08 16.68 -6.71
N ILE A 150 -12.87 15.75 -7.27
CA ILE A 150 -12.93 15.51 -8.71
C ILE A 150 -14.26 15.96 -9.32
N GLN A 151 -14.22 16.47 -10.55
CA GLN A 151 -15.39 16.94 -11.28
C GLN A 151 -15.23 16.73 -12.78
N SER A 152 -16.25 16.19 -13.44
CA SER A 152 -16.25 16.04 -14.92
C SER A 152 -16.85 17.27 -15.59
N GLN A 153 -16.24 17.68 -16.71
CA GLN A 153 -16.69 18.79 -17.56
C GLN A 153 -17.50 18.33 -18.79
N LEU A 154 -17.78 17.03 -18.95
CA LEU A 154 -18.32 16.44 -20.19
C LEU A 154 -19.83 16.65 -20.45
N HIS A 155 -20.57 17.45 -19.68
CA HIS A 155 -21.99 17.74 -19.95
C HIS A 155 -22.46 19.09 -19.36
N ASP A 156 -23.44 19.73 -20.02
CA ASP A 156 -24.20 20.92 -19.56
C ASP A 156 -24.91 20.73 -18.20
N GLY A 157 -24.98 19.50 -17.70
CA GLY A 157 -25.36 19.20 -16.33
C GLY A 157 -24.12 19.04 -15.47
N CYS A 158 -23.75 20.08 -14.73
CA CYS A 158 -22.66 20.08 -13.77
C CYS A 158 -22.85 18.96 -12.73
N LYS A 159 -22.27 17.77 -12.97
CA LYS A 159 -22.33 16.66 -12.01
C LYS A 159 -21.63 17.10 -10.73
N ALA A 160 -22.24 16.77 -9.59
CA ALA A 160 -21.71 17.15 -8.29
C ALA A 160 -20.25 16.69 -8.14
N PRO A 161 -19.39 17.54 -7.53
CA PRO A 161 -18.02 17.16 -7.22
C PRO A 161 -18.01 15.92 -6.32
N ARG A 162 -17.00 15.07 -6.48
CA ARG A 162 -16.82 13.85 -5.70
C ARG A 162 -15.49 13.85 -4.98
N LEU A 163 -15.52 13.42 -3.73
CA LEU A 163 -14.30 13.21 -2.94
C LEU A 163 -13.70 11.84 -3.29
N VAL A 164 -12.42 11.84 -3.64
CA VAL A 164 -11.62 10.63 -3.85
C VAL A 164 -10.43 10.65 -2.91
N THR A 165 -10.21 9.54 -2.20
CA THR A 165 -9.07 9.37 -1.31
C THR A 165 -8.06 8.42 -1.95
N GLN A 166 -6.83 8.90 -2.17
CA GLN A 166 -5.70 8.05 -2.54
C GLN A 166 -4.91 7.69 -1.29
N LEU A 167 -4.67 6.40 -1.10
CA LEU A 167 -3.75 5.86 -0.11
C LEU A 167 -2.54 5.27 -0.83
N HIS A 168 -1.36 5.86 -0.62
CA HIS A 168 -0.12 5.48 -1.28
C HIS A 168 0.82 4.82 -0.26
N PHE A 169 1.01 3.50 -0.37
CA PHE A 169 1.93 2.75 0.47
C PHE A 169 3.38 2.90 -0.04
N THR A 170 4.22 3.59 0.75
CA THR A 170 5.57 4.03 0.37
C THR A 170 6.67 3.10 0.90
N SER A 171 6.37 2.29 1.93
CA SER A 171 7.31 1.37 2.57
C SER A 171 7.48 0.01 1.89
N TRP A 172 6.93 -0.19 0.67
CA TRP A 172 7.23 -1.40 -0.08
C TRP A 172 8.60 -1.27 -0.76
N PRO A 173 9.59 -2.14 -0.44
CA PRO A 173 10.93 -2.02 -1.00
C PRO A 173 10.99 -2.37 -2.49
N ASP A 174 12.01 -1.85 -3.16
CA ASP A 174 12.28 -2.16 -4.57
C ASP A 174 12.51 -3.66 -4.77
N PHE A 175 13.09 -4.36 -3.78
CA PHE A 175 13.40 -5.79 -3.82
C PHE A 175 12.67 -6.53 -2.70
N GLY A 176 11.92 -7.56 -3.10
CA GLY A 176 11.22 -8.43 -2.16
C GLY A 176 9.93 -7.81 -1.62
N VAL A 177 9.78 -7.87 -0.30
CA VAL A 177 8.57 -7.55 0.45
C VAL A 177 8.92 -6.75 1.70
N PRO A 178 7.98 -6.01 2.30
CA PRO A 178 8.21 -5.31 3.57
C PRO A 178 8.79 -6.25 4.63
N PHE A 179 9.70 -5.72 5.47
CA PHE A 179 10.34 -6.52 6.51
C PHE A 179 9.35 -7.02 7.58
N THR A 180 8.35 -6.20 7.88
CA THR A 180 7.26 -6.53 8.79
C THR A 180 5.90 -6.36 8.09
N PRO A 181 4.94 -7.26 8.30
CA PRO A 181 3.60 -7.13 7.75
C PRO A 181 2.74 -6.04 8.42
N ILE A 182 3.13 -5.53 9.60
CA ILE A 182 2.29 -4.61 10.38
C ILE A 182 1.92 -3.34 9.61
N GLY A 183 2.86 -2.76 8.85
CA GLY A 183 2.61 -1.56 8.05
C GLY A 183 1.53 -1.82 6.98
N MET A 184 1.57 -2.99 6.34
CA MET A 184 0.55 -3.40 5.37
C MET A 184 -0.81 -3.65 6.03
N LEU A 185 -0.85 -4.28 7.20
CA LEU A 185 -2.09 -4.52 7.94
C LEU A 185 -2.76 -3.21 8.39
N LYS A 186 -1.96 -2.27 8.93
CA LYS A 186 -2.43 -0.92 9.29
C LYS A 186 -2.93 -0.15 8.08
N PHE A 187 -2.20 -0.22 6.97
CA PHE A 187 -2.60 0.39 5.72
C PHE A 187 -3.94 -0.16 5.22
N LEU A 188 -4.11 -1.49 5.22
CA LEU A 188 -5.35 -2.17 4.82
C LEU A 188 -6.53 -1.78 5.71
N LYS A 189 -6.33 -1.75 7.04
CA LYS A 189 -7.32 -1.23 8.00
C LYS A 189 -7.73 0.20 7.61
N LYS A 190 -6.76 1.08 7.34
CA LYS A 190 -7.02 2.47 6.95
C LYS A 190 -7.79 2.58 5.62
N VAL A 191 -7.48 1.75 4.62
CA VAL A 191 -8.23 1.67 3.36
C VAL A 191 -9.69 1.30 3.65
N LYS A 192 -9.93 0.23 4.43
CA LYS A 192 -11.29 -0.21 4.79
C LYS A 192 -12.07 0.88 5.53
N THR A 193 -11.44 1.57 6.49
CA THR A 193 -12.09 2.63 7.27
C THR A 193 -12.42 3.88 6.45
N LEU A 194 -11.57 4.24 5.49
CA LEU A 194 -11.77 5.45 4.67
C LEU A 194 -12.61 5.23 3.42
N ASN A 195 -12.79 3.97 2.98
CA ASN A 195 -13.64 3.66 1.85
C ASN A 195 -15.13 3.82 2.22
N PRO A 196 -15.86 4.78 1.62
CA PRO A 196 -17.25 4.99 1.97
C PRO A 196 -18.14 3.81 1.55
N SER A 197 -19.21 3.56 2.29
CA SER A 197 -20.23 2.59 1.89
C SER A 197 -20.94 3.04 0.61
N HIS A 198 -21.39 2.09 -0.21
CA HIS A 198 -22.14 2.33 -1.46
C HIS A 198 -21.38 3.09 -2.57
N THR A 199 -20.05 3.08 -2.55
CA THR A 199 -19.23 3.59 -3.65
C THR A 199 -18.97 2.52 -4.70
N GLY A 200 -18.40 2.91 -5.84
CA GLY A 200 -17.86 1.96 -6.80
C GLY A 200 -16.65 1.18 -6.28
N PRO A 201 -16.09 0.28 -7.10
CA PRO A 201 -14.94 -0.55 -6.73
C PRO A 201 -13.73 0.27 -6.30
N ILE A 202 -12.94 -0.30 -5.39
CA ILE A 202 -11.67 0.28 -4.97
C ILE A 202 -10.67 0.11 -6.11
N THR A 203 -10.12 1.21 -6.63
CA THR A 203 -9.08 1.15 -7.66
C THR A 203 -7.73 0.88 -7.00
N VAL A 204 -7.17 -0.31 -7.20
CA VAL A 204 -5.85 -0.70 -6.68
C VAL A 204 -4.88 -0.73 -7.85
N HIS A 205 -3.68 -0.19 -7.69
CA HIS A 205 -2.63 -0.29 -8.70
C HIS A 205 -1.22 -0.37 -8.08
N CYS A 206 -0.28 -0.86 -8.88
CA CYS A 206 1.15 -0.74 -8.61
C CYS A 206 1.84 -0.24 -9.88
N SER A 207 2.87 -0.93 -10.38
CA SER A 207 3.48 -0.65 -11.68
C SER A 207 2.80 -1.46 -12.79
N ALA A 208 3.14 -2.75 -12.96
CA ALA A 208 2.47 -3.61 -13.95
C ALA A 208 1.03 -4.02 -13.57
N GLY A 209 0.67 -3.85 -12.30
CA GLY A 209 -0.68 -4.13 -11.81
C GLY A 209 -0.99 -5.61 -11.57
N VAL A 210 -0.03 -6.41 -11.08
CA VAL A 210 -0.22 -7.85 -10.81
C VAL A 210 0.44 -8.35 -9.50
N GLY A 211 1.65 -7.87 -9.16
CA GLY A 211 2.42 -8.35 -8.01
C GLY A 211 1.92 -7.83 -6.66
N ARG A 212 2.44 -6.67 -6.21
CA ARG A 212 2.11 -6.04 -4.92
C ARG A 212 0.61 -5.83 -4.69
N MET A 213 -0.09 -5.47 -5.75
CA MET A 213 -1.54 -5.31 -5.77
C MET A 213 -2.27 -6.63 -5.54
N GLY A 214 -1.83 -7.74 -6.15
CA GLY A 214 -2.38 -9.06 -5.86
C GLY A 214 -2.18 -9.44 -4.40
N THR A 215 -1.00 -9.18 -3.82
CA THR A 215 -0.75 -9.41 -2.39
C THR A 215 -1.74 -8.64 -1.51
N PHE A 216 -1.95 -7.35 -1.77
CA PHE A 216 -2.89 -6.52 -1.03
C PHE A 216 -4.33 -7.09 -1.08
N ILE A 217 -4.82 -7.40 -2.28
CA ILE A 217 -6.18 -7.92 -2.48
C ILE A 217 -6.38 -9.27 -1.78
N VAL A 218 -5.39 -10.15 -1.84
CA VAL A 218 -5.48 -11.48 -1.18
C VAL A 218 -5.48 -11.33 0.33
N ILE A 219 -4.62 -10.49 0.92
CA ILE A 219 -4.62 -10.26 2.38
C ILE A 219 -5.98 -9.71 2.82
N ASP A 220 -6.54 -8.75 2.08
CA ASP A 220 -7.87 -8.18 2.37
C ASP A 220 -8.97 -9.24 2.41
N ALA A 221 -9.05 -10.05 1.36
CA ALA A 221 -10.08 -11.05 1.21
C ALA A 221 -9.92 -12.21 2.21
N ILE A 222 -8.70 -12.67 2.46
CA ILE A 222 -8.48 -13.79 3.37
C ILE A 222 -8.67 -13.35 4.83
N ILE A 223 -8.40 -12.10 5.20
CA ILE A 223 -8.82 -11.57 6.51
C ILE A 223 -10.34 -11.62 6.64
N ASP A 224 -11.10 -11.21 5.60
CA ASP A 224 -12.56 -11.30 5.62
C ASP A 224 -13.05 -12.78 5.73
N MET A 225 -12.35 -13.73 5.08
CA MET A 225 -12.60 -15.16 5.20
C MET A 225 -12.31 -15.70 6.61
N MET A 226 -11.22 -15.27 7.23
CA MET A 226 -10.88 -15.64 8.60
C MET A 226 -11.99 -15.20 9.56
N HIS A 227 -12.46 -13.96 9.44
CA HIS A 227 -13.56 -13.47 10.28
C HIS A 227 -14.86 -14.22 10.06
N ALA A 228 -15.22 -14.50 8.81
CA ALA A 228 -16.51 -15.10 8.47
C ALA A 228 -16.58 -16.62 8.69
N GLU A 229 -15.49 -17.35 8.47
CA GLU A 229 -15.47 -18.82 8.42
C GLU A 229 -14.44 -19.47 9.34
N GLN A 230 -13.57 -18.69 10.00
CA GLN A 230 -12.43 -19.21 10.79
C GLN A 230 -11.53 -20.14 9.96
N LYS A 231 -11.34 -19.81 8.68
CA LYS A 231 -10.53 -20.57 7.72
C LYS A 231 -9.68 -19.63 6.86
N VAL A 232 -8.62 -20.19 6.28
CA VAL A 232 -7.77 -19.52 5.29
C VAL A 232 -7.60 -20.43 4.08
N ASP A 233 -7.84 -19.91 2.89
CA ASP A 233 -7.53 -20.60 1.64
C ASP A 233 -6.89 -19.64 0.63
N VAL A 234 -5.59 -19.38 0.85
CA VAL A 234 -4.80 -18.48 0.00
C VAL A 234 -4.63 -19.07 -1.40
N PHE A 235 -4.45 -20.39 -1.52
CA PHE A 235 -4.18 -21.04 -2.81
C PHE A 235 -5.37 -20.95 -3.74
N GLU A 236 -6.56 -21.31 -3.26
CA GLU A 236 -7.78 -21.26 -4.06
C GLU A 236 -8.13 -19.82 -4.41
N PHE A 237 -8.02 -18.89 -3.47
CA PHE A 237 -8.31 -17.48 -3.75
C PHE A 237 -7.35 -16.87 -4.77
N VAL A 238 -6.04 -17.14 -4.68
CA VAL A 238 -5.05 -16.70 -5.68
C VAL A 238 -5.34 -17.33 -7.05
N SER A 239 -5.68 -18.61 -7.09
CA SER A 239 -6.05 -19.32 -8.32
C SER A 239 -7.29 -18.69 -8.98
N ARG A 240 -8.29 -18.33 -8.18
CA ARG A 240 -9.51 -17.66 -8.63
C ARG A 240 -9.24 -16.29 -9.24
N ILE A 241 -8.53 -15.40 -8.54
CA ILE A 241 -8.26 -14.04 -9.05
C ILE A 241 -7.31 -14.07 -10.25
N ARG A 242 -6.49 -15.12 -10.41
CA ARG A 242 -5.65 -15.32 -11.60
C ARG A 242 -6.46 -15.60 -12.87
N ASN A 243 -7.69 -16.13 -12.75
CA ASN A 243 -8.60 -16.25 -13.88
C ASN A 243 -9.18 -14.89 -14.28
N GLN A 244 -9.32 -13.94 -13.34
CA GLN A 244 -9.78 -12.59 -13.62
C GLN A 244 -8.65 -11.68 -14.15
N ARG A 245 -7.42 -11.83 -13.65
CA ARG A 245 -6.25 -11.11 -14.16
C ARG A 245 -5.01 -12.01 -14.05
N PRO A 246 -4.29 -12.28 -15.14
CA PRO A 246 -3.16 -13.21 -15.10
C PRO A 246 -2.02 -12.69 -14.23
N GLN A 247 -1.24 -13.62 -13.66
CA GLN A 247 -0.03 -13.36 -12.86
C GLN A 247 -0.24 -12.59 -11.54
N MET A 248 -1.49 -12.50 -11.04
CA MET A 248 -1.75 -11.97 -9.69
C MET A 248 -0.91 -12.72 -8.64
N VAL A 249 -0.22 -11.96 -7.78
CA VAL A 249 0.85 -12.45 -6.89
C VAL A 249 1.97 -13.08 -7.71
N GLN A 250 2.97 -12.27 -8.07
CA GLN A 250 3.94 -12.60 -9.11
C GLN A 250 5.14 -13.43 -8.60
N THR A 251 5.51 -13.27 -7.33
CA THR A 251 6.70 -13.91 -6.74
C THR A 251 6.37 -14.79 -5.55
N ASP A 252 7.24 -15.77 -5.29
CA ASP A 252 7.20 -16.62 -4.10
C ASP A 252 7.35 -15.83 -2.79
N MET A 253 8.17 -14.77 -2.78
CA MET A 253 8.31 -13.86 -1.65
C MET A 253 6.99 -13.15 -1.34
N GLN A 254 6.26 -12.68 -2.36
CA GLN A 254 4.94 -12.07 -2.20
C GLN A 254 3.93 -13.09 -1.65
N TYR A 255 3.94 -14.31 -2.17
CA TYR A 255 3.06 -15.38 -1.71
C TYR A 255 3.35 -15.74 -0.24
N THR A 256 4.62 -15.85 0.14
CA THR A 256 5.05 -16.08 1.54
C THR A 256 4.64 -14.93 2.45
N PHE A 257 4.78 -13.68 1.99
CA PHE A 257 4.40 -12.49 2.75
C PHE A 257 2.91 -12.43 3.07
N ILE A 258 2.04 -12.95 2.19
CA ILE A 258 0.61 -13.09 2.48
C ILE A 258 0.41 -13.93 3.74
N TYR A 259 1.03 -15.12 3.82
CA TYR A 259 0.94 -15.96 5.02
C TYR A 259 1.54 -15.30 6.26
N GLN A 260 2.66 -14.56 6.12
CA GLN A 260 3.23 -13.80 7.24
C GLN A 260 2.26 -12.75 7.76
N ALA A 261 1.60 -12.00 6.87
CA ALA A 261 0.61 -11.00 7.25
C ALA A 261 -0.64 -11.61 7.90
N LEU A 262 -1.14 -12.72 7.37
CA LEU A 262 -2.28 -13.43 7.95
C LEU A 262 -1.95 -14.02 9.33
N LEU A 263 -0.74 -14.56 9.49
CA LEU A 263 -0.27 -15.08 10.77
C LEU A 263 -0.10 -13.96 11.81
N GLU A 264 0.52 -12.85 11.43
CA GLU A 264 0.63 -11.66 12.29
C GLU A 264 -0.76 -11.19 12.75
N TYR A 265 -1.70 -11.09 11.80
CA TYR A 265 -3.08 -10.70 12.10
C TYR A 265 -3.78 -11.70 13.02
N TYR A 266 -3.60 -13.00 12.81
CA TYR A 266 -4.17 -14.04 13.66
C TYR A 266 -3.61 -14.03 15.09
N LEU A 267 -2.30 -13.85 15.25
CA LEU A 267 -1.62 -13.93 16.55
C LEU A 267 -1.85 -12.68 17.42
N TYR A 268 -1.84 -11.50 16.81
CA TYR A 268 -1.83 -10.24 17.53
C TYR A 268 -3.11 -9.42 17.36
N GLY A 269 -3.84 -9.61 16.26
CA GLY A 269 -5.06 -8.85 15.96
C GLY A 269 -4.80 -7.35 15.78
N ASP A 270 -5.84 -6.56 16.03
CA ASP A 270 -5.77 -5.10 16.04
C ASP A 270 -5.51 -4.60 17.46
N THR A 271 -4.30 -4.12 17.71
CA THR A 271 -3.86 -3.58 19.00
C THR A 271 -3.86 -2.05 19.04
N GLU A 272 -4.38 -1.38 18.02
CA GLU A 272 -4.53 0.08 18.04
C GLU A 272 -5.70 0.48 18.95
N LEU A 273 -5.48 1.51 19.76
CA LEU A 273 -6.46 2.02 20.71
C LEU A 273 -6.73 3.50 20.46
N ASP A 274 -8.01 3.86 20.47
CA ASP A 274 -8.41 5.25 20.56
C ASP A 274 -8.13 5.77 21.97
N VAL A 275 -7.72 7.03 22.09
CA VAL A 275 -7.41 7.67 23.39
C VAL A 275 -8.59 7.56 24.36
N ALA A 276 -9.82 7.66 23.86
CA ALA A 276 -11.05 7.51 24.65
C ALA A 276 -11.22 6.11 25.26
N SER A 277 -10.61 5.08 24.67
CA SER A 277 -10.68 3.69 25.14
C SER A 277 -9.52 3.29 26.06
N LEU A 278 -8.49 4.14 26.16
CA LEU A 278 -7.23 3.81 26.85
C LEU A 278 -7.44 3.46 28.33
N GLU A 279 -8.24 4.24 29.05
CA GLU A 279 -8.49 4.01 30.48
C GLU A 279 -9.13 2.64 30.71
N LYS A 280 -10.17 2.32 29.94
CA LYS A 280 -10.84 1.02 29.99
C LYS A 280 -9.90 -0.13 29.65
N HIS A 281 -9.04 0.06 28.64
CA HIS A 281 -8.06 -0.95 28.26
C HIS A 281 -7.01 -1.18 29.37
N LEU A 282 -6.48 -0.12 29.98
CA LEU A 282 -5.55 -0.23 31.11
C LEU A 282 -6.18 -0.95 32.31
N GLN A 283 -7.46 -0.72 32.61
CA GLN A 283 -8.16 -1.46 33.66
C GLN A 283 -8.26 -2.96 33.33
N SER A 284 -8.53 -3.30 32.06
CA SER A 284 -8.56 -4.69 31.61
C SER A 284 -7.18 -5.36 31.68
N LEU A 285 -6.11 -4.62 31.38
CA LEU A 285 -4.74 -5.13 31.46
C LEU A 285 -4.34 -5.46 32.89
N HIS A 286 -4.79 -4.70 33.90
CA HIS A 286 -4.47 -4.95 35.31
C HIS A 286 -5.38 -5.99 35.97
N SER A 287 -6.48 -6.37 35.32
CA SER A 287 -7.40 -7.38 35.84
C SER A 287 -6.87 -8.79 35.50
N PRO A 288 -6.83 -9.74 36.45
CA PRO A 288 -6.39 -11.10 36.16
C PRO A 288 -7.36 -11.79 35.20
N THR A 289 -6.85 -12.40 34.13
CA THR A 289 -7.64 -13.27 33.25
C THR A 289 -7.68 -14.69 33.81
N ALA A 290 -8.89 -15.18 34.13
CA ALA A 290 -9.11 -16.59 34.49
C ALA A 290 -8.81 -17.49 33.27
N PRO A 291 -8.11 -18.64 33.43
CA PRO A 291 -7.91 -19.43 34.65
C PRO A 291 -6.45 -19.44 35.17
N LEU A 292 -5.58 -18.51 34.74
CA LEU A 292 -4.13 -18.59 35.01
C LEU A 292 -3.57 -17.48 35.92
N ASP A 293 -4.41 -16.62 36.49
CA ASP A 293 -4.00 -15.44 37.32
C ASP A 293 -2.93 -14.57 36.64
N LYS A 294 -2.90 -14.56 35.30
CA LYS A 294 -1.99 -13.70 34.55
C LYS A 294 -2.66 -12.36 34.32
N ILE A 295 -1.90 -11.32 34.55
CA ILE A 295 -2.29 -9.95 34.26
C ILE A 295 -2.25 -9.78 32.74
N GLY A 296 -3.23 -9.11 32.13
CA GLY A 296 -3.29 -8.91 30.68
C GLY A 296 -2.01 -8.28 30.11
N LEU A 297 -1.34 -7.42 30.90
CA LEU A 297 -0.03 -6.85 30.56
C LEU A 297 1.07 -7.92 30.41
N GLU A 298 1.10 -8.93 31.27
CA GLU A 298 2.07 -10.04 31.15
C GLU A 298 1.80 -10.88 29.91
N GLU A 299 0.53 -11.05 29.54
CA GLU A 299 0.15 -11.78 28.34
C GLU A 299 0.62 -11.05 27.07
N GLU A 300 0.39 -9.75 26.98
CA GLU A 300 0.87 -8.92 25.87
C GLU A 300 2.40 -8.89 25.82
N PHE A 301 3.06 -8.70 26.96
CA PHE A 301 4.53 -8.70 27.00
C PHE A 301 5.12 -10.07 26.61
N ARG A 302 4.49 -11.17 27.01
CA ARG A 302 4.89 -12.52 26.61
C ARG A 302 4.77 -12.74 25.11
N LYS A 303 3.76 -12.16 24.46
CA LYS A 303 3.64 -12.19 22.99
C LYS A 303 4.87 -11.53 22.33
N LEU A 304 5.35 -10.42 22.87
CA LEU A 304 6.56 -9.74 22.37
C LEU A 304 7.84 -10.57 22.58
N THR A 305 7.99 -11.24 23.73
CA THR A 305 9.20 -12.04 24.02
C THR A 305 9.23 -13.38 23.27
N ASN A 306 8.08 -13.88 22.80
CA ASN A 306 8.01 -15.05 21.93
C ASN A 306 8.45 -14.77 20.48
N VAL A 307 8.61 -13.50 20.09
CA VAL A 307 9.13 -13.14 18.78
C VAL A 307 10.60 -13.59 18.68
N ARG A 308 10.88 -14.47 17.71
CA ARG A 308 12.20 -15.05 17.54
C ARG A 308 13.22 -14.00 17.11
N ILE A 309 14.34 -13.93 17.84
CA ILE A 309 15.51 -13.14 17.43
C ILE A 309 16.14 -13.79 16.19
N MET A 310 16.15 -13.07 15.06
CA MET A 310 16.75 -13.52 13.79
C MET A 310 18.28 -13.38 13.83
N LYS A 311 18.95 -14.33 14.49
CA LYS A 311 20.42 -14.35 14.66
C LYS A 311 21.18 -14.26 13.33
N GLU A 312 20.60 -14.78 12.26
CA GLU A 312 21.11 -14.71 10.89
C GLU A 312 21.27 -13.28 10.36
N ASN A 313 20.53 -12.31 10.91
CA ASN A 313 20.63 -10.90 10.55
C ASN A 313 21.67 -10.15 11.39
N MET A 314 22.22 -10.78 12.44
CA MET A 314 23.19 -10.18 13.37
C MET A 314 24.65 -10.51 13.00
N ARG A 315 24.90 -11.01 11.78
CA ARG A 315 26.22 -11.52 11.33
C ARG A 315 27.36 -10.52 11.49
N MET A 316 27.14 -9.24 11.20
CA MET A 316 28.19 -8.22 11.24
C MET A 316 28.74 -7.98 12.65
N GLY A 317 27.86 -7.95 13.66
CA GLY A 317 28.27 -7.83 15.06
C GLY A 317 28.95 -9.10 15.58
N ASN A 318 28.59 -10.26 15.03
CA ASN A 318 29.17 -11.56 15.37
C ASN A 318 30.51 -11.88 14.68
N LEU A 319 31.05 -10.99 13.84
CA LEU A 319 32.39 -11.19 13.26
C LEU A 319 33.46 -11.14 14.37
N PRO A 320 34.47 -12.04 14.36
CA PRO A 320 35.50 -12.07 15.40
C PRO A 320 36.17 -10.72 15.67
N ALA A 321 36.41 -9.92 14.62
CA ALA A 321 36.99 -8.58 14.73
C ALA A 321 36.09 -7.55 15.44
N ASN A 322 34.77 -7.79 15.48
CA ASN A 322 33.76 -6.89 16.02
C ASN A 322 33.23 -7.31 17.39
N MET A 323 33.37 -8.57 17.79
CA MET A 323 32.86 -9.07 19.07
C MET A 323 33.36 -8.25 20.27
N LYS A 324 34.63 -7.84 20.26
CA LYS A 324 35.23 -7.00 21.32
C LYS A 324 34.64 -5.58 21.41
N LYS A 325 33.87 -5.15 20.40
CA LYS A 325 33.21 -3.84 20.35
C LYS A 325 31.80 -3.88 20.96
N ALA A 326 31.27 -5.08 21.27
CA ALA A 326 29.96 -5.25 21.88
C ALA A 326 30.11 -5.52 23.39
N ARG A 327 29.39 -4.74 24.21
CA ARG A 327 29.34 -4.96 25.67
C ARG A 327 28.52 -6.21 26.02
N VAL A 328 27.48 -6.50 25.25
CA VAL A 328 26.61 -7.68 25.40
C VAL A 328 26.41 -8.33 24.03
N ILE A 329 26.90 -9.56 23.86
CA ILE A 329 26.90 -10.26 22.56
C ILE A 329 25.50 -10.60 22.04
N GLN A 330 24.51 -10.68 22.94
CA GLN A 330 23.11 -10.90 22.59
C GLN A 330 22.40 -9.63 22.11
N ILE A 331 22.98 -8.45 22.36
CA ILE A 331 22.42 -7.15 22.03
C ILE A 331 23.36 -6.49 21.01
N ILE A 332 23.23 -6.90 19.76
CA ILE A 332 23.99 -6.34 18.64
C ILE A 332 23.05 -5.97 17.49
N PRO A 333 23.38 -4.95 16.68
CA PRO A 333 22.50 -4.49 15.61
C PRO A 333 22.21 -5.60 14.58
N CYS A 334 20.93 -5.74 14.21
CA CYS A 334 20.55 -6.47 13.00
C CYS A 334 20.96 -5.67 11.77
N LYS A 335 21.35 -6.36 10.69
CA LYS A 335 21.51 -5.75 9.38
C LYS A 335 20.16 -5.14 8.99
N ALA A 336 20.12 -3.82 8.84
CA ALA A 336 18.91 -3.12 8.42
C ALA A 336 18.41 -3.68 7.07
N ALA A 337 17.09 -3.67 6.87
CA ALA A 337 16.52 -3.89 5.56
C ALA A 337 17.20 -2.96 4.54
N PRO A 338 17.47 -3.43 3.30
CA PRO A 338 18.35 -2.75 2.35
C PRO A 338 18.03 -1.29 2.01
N ASP A 339 16.90 -0.71 2.44
CA ASP A 339 16.48 0.65 2.08
C ASP A 339 16.10 1.54 3.27
N VAL A 340 16.59 1.29 4.48
CA VAL A 340 16.66 2.36 5.49
C VAL A 340 17.81 3.28 5.08
N ALA A 341 17.51 4.23 4.18
CA ALA A 341 18.41 5.35 3.93
C ALA A 341 18.88 5.89 5.29
N PRO A 342 20.17 6.15 5.50
CA PRO A 342 20.58 6.87 6.69
C PRO A 342 19.73 8.14 6.71
N TYR A 343 18.96 8.35 7.77
CA TYR A 343 18.26 9.61 8.01
C TYR A 343 19.18 10.70 7.52
N HIS A 344 18.77 11.43 6.46
CA HIS A 344 19.52 12.58 6.01
C HIS A 344 19.70 13.40 7.28
N ARG A 345 20.94 13.45 7.76
CA ARG A 345 21.35 14.37 8.80
C ARG A 345 20.88 15.69 8.23
N VAL A 346 19.82 16.27 8.80
CA VAL A 346 19.50 17.66 8.56
C VAL A 346 20.76 18.35 9.06
N SER A 347 21.64 18.66 8.12
CA SER A 347 22.74 19.57 8.35
C SER A 347 22.06 20.87 8.68
N LEU A 348 21.76 21.08 9.96
CA LEU A 348 21.74 22.41 10.52
C LEU A 348 23.10 22.96 10.14
N GLY A 349 23.13 23.75 9.06
CA GLY A 349 24.32 24.38 8.59
C GLY A 349 24.94 25.07 9.79
N VAL A 350 26.14 24.63 10.16
CA VAL A 350 26.99 25.41 11.05
C VAL A 350 27.13 26.76 10.34
N PRO A 351 26.67 27.87 10.93
CA PRO A 351 26.86 29.16 10.30
C PRO A 351 28.36 29.36 10.13
N GLN A 352 28.80 29.50 8.88
CA GLN A 352 30.12 30.04 8.61
C GLN A 352 30.21 31.38 9.35
N ARG A 353 31.29 31.56 10.13
CA ARG A 353 31.61 32.84 10.75
C ARG A 353 31.77 33.88 9.64
N VAL A 354 30.71 34.64 9.39
CA VAL A 354 30.80 35.93 8.71
C VAL A 354 31.12 36.96 9.81
N GLY A 355 32.04 37.87 9.49
CA GLY A 355 32.57 38.89 10.40
C GLY A 355 31.50 39.81 11.00
N PRO A 356 31.90 40.71 11.92
CA PRO A 356 30.96 41.42 12.78
C PRO A 356 30.28 42.55 12.01
N GLU A 357 28.95 42.51 11.89
CA GLU A 357 28.15 43.68 11.57
C GLU A 357 26.82 43.70 12.35
N PRO A 358 26.24 44.89 12.58
CA PRO A 358 25.71 45.26 13.89
C PRO A 358 24.27 44.85 14.15
N ALA A 359 23.98 44.74 15.46
CA ALA A 359 22.69 44.43 16.01
C ALA A 359 21.62 45.49 15.68
N SER A 360 20.74 45.18 14.74
CA SER A 360 19.36 45.65 14.77
C SER A 360 18.47 44.66 14.03
N GLN A 361 17.28 44.42 14.56
CA GLN A 361 16.21 43.53 14.05
C GLN A 361 16.30 42.05 14.46
N ARG A 362 16.04 41.79 15.75
CA ARG A 362 15.22 40.64 16.13
C ARG A 362 13.74 41.03 15.99
N LEU A 363 12.93 40.09 15.50
CA LEU A 363 11.56 39.73 15.95
C LEU A 363 10.65 39.42 14.75
N ALA A 364 10.30 38.14 14.56
CA ALA A 364 8.93 37.67 14.23
C ALA A 364 8.89 36.20 13.77
N GLY A 365 8.28 35.33 14.58
CA GLY A 365 7.49 34.14 14.19
C GLY A 365 8.25 32.93 13.64
N SER A 366 7.97 31.68 13.97
CA SER A 366 6.70 31.04 14.33
C SER A 366 7.00 29.73 15.07
N TRP A 367 6.52 29.58 16.30
CA TRP A 367 6.43 28.28 16.96
C TRP A 367 5.29 27.48 16.30
N ARG A 368 5.61 26.49 15.46
CA ARG A 368 4.61 25.48 15.05
C ARG A 368 4.62 24.35 16.06
N GLN A 369 3.46 24.13 16.69
CA GLN A 369 3.16 22.97 17.52
C GLN A 369 3.49 21.68 16.77
N ILE A 370 4.35 20.86 17.38
CA ILE A 370 4.51 19.46 17.01
C ILE A 370 3.32 18.73 17.64
N SER A 371 2.37 18.30 16.82
CA SER A 371 1.27 17.43 17.24
C SER A 371 1.84 16.08 17.69
N ALA A 372 1.42 15.63 18.88
CA ALA A 372 1.80 14.35 19.46
C ALA A 372 1.35 13.19 18.55
N GLY A 373 2.27 12.65 17.77
CA GLY A 373 2.09 11.37 17.06
C GLY A 373 2.23 10.21 18.04
N SER A 374 1.33 9.23 17.92
CA SER A 374 1.35 7.98 18.68
C SER A 374 2.62 7.19 18.37
N TRP A 375 3.55 7.13 19.32
CA TRP A 375 4.71 6.24 19.25
C TRP A 375 4.27 4.81 19.56
N THR A 376 4.72 3.83 18.78
CA THR A 376 4.62 2.43 19.23
C THR A 376 5.70 2.17 20.29
N LEU A 377 5.44 1.26 21.23
CA LEU A 377 6.41 0.85 22.27
C LEU A 377 7.74 0.33 21.66
N GLN A 378 7.68 -0.19 20.43
CA GLN A 378 8.83 -0.66 19.68
C GLN A 378 9.68 0.51 19.12
N ASP A 379 9.05 1.63 18.73
CA ASP A 379 9.74 2.85 18.33
C ASP A 379 10.40 3.55 19.53
N GLN A 380 9.78 3.48 20.71
CA GLN A 380 10.33 4.03 21.95
C GLN A 380 11.57 3.26 22.42
N LEU A 381 11.61 1.93 22.26
CA LEU A 381 12.77 1.10 22.59
C LEU A 381 13.99 1.39 21.71
N CYS A 382 13.79 1.66 20.41
CA CYS A 382 14.87 2.06 19.51
C CYS A 382 15.40 3.48 19.82
N ALA A 383 14.53 4.41 20.22
CA ALA A 383 14.93 5.78 20.56
C ALA A 383 15.63 5.87 21.94
N HIS A 384 15.20 5.10 22.94
CA HIS A 384 15.82 5.11 24.28
C HIS A 384 17.24 4.53 24.29
N LEU A 385 17.55 3.57 23.41
CA LEU A 385 18.90 3.01 23.26
C LEU A 385 19.85 3.89 22.44
N GLY A 386 19.32 4.82 21.63
CA GLY A 386 20.12 5.79 20.87
C GLY A 386 20.41 7.12 21.60
N GLY A 387 19.63 7.46 22.63
CA GLY A 387 19.66 8.76 23.30
C GLY A 387 20.61 8.90 24.50
N MET A 388 21.17 7.81 25.03
CA MET A 388 22.05 7.86 26.21
C MET A 388 23.55 8.04 25.91
N ALA A 389 23.91 8.43 24.70
CA ALA A 389 25.30 8.67 24.32
C ALA A 389 25.59 10.17 24.11
N HIS A 390 25.20 11.06 25.03
CA HIS A 390 25.78 12.41 25.09
C HIS A 390 25.45 13.22 26.36
N VAL A 391 25.68 12.70 27.56
CA VAL A 391 25.88 13.57 28.74
C VAL A 391 26.91 12.94 29.66
N GLU A 392 28.10 13.55 29.71
CA GLU A 392 29.09 13.59 30.80
C GLU A 392 30.52 13.43 30.29
N GLY A 393 31.21 14.56 30.27
CA GLY A 393 32.61 14.69 29.93
C GLY A 393 33.11 16.10 30.26
N ARG A 394 32.79 16.59 31.46
CA ARG A 394 33.55 17.67 32.09
C ARG A 394 34.03 17.22 33.46
N ARG A 395 35.33 17.40 33.66
CA ARG A 395 36.10 17.67 34.90
C ARG A 395 37.18 16.62 35.21
N PRO A 396 38.23 16.99 35.96
CA PRO A 396 38.69 18.35 36.32
C PRO A 396 39.65 18.93 35.28
#